data_AF-B6HAW9-F1
#
_entry.id   AF-B6HAW9-F1
#
_cell.length_a   1.000
_cell.length_b   1.000
_cell.length_c   1.000
_cell.angle_alpha   90.00
_cell.angle_beta   90.00
_cell.angle_gamma   90.00
#
_symmetry.space_group_name_H-M   'P 1'
#
loop_
_entity.id
_entity.type
_entity.pdbx_description
1 polymer ?
#
loop_
_entity_poly.entity_id
_entity_poly.type
_entity_poly.pdbx_seq_one_letter_code
_entity_poly.pdbx_strand_id
1 'polypeptide(L)' 'METVKNAANYVQESVQGTGAEASKETNKNVAKDSDASLTSRATAAKDAVVDKKDEKSHDAKADVHKEAAKN' A
#
# COMPACT_ATOMS: atom_id res chain seq x y z
N MET A 1 -17.46 12.04 18.06
CA MET A 1 -17.27 10.60 17.72
C MET A 1 -16.68 10.40 16.33
N GLU A 2 -17.01 11.25 15.36
CA GLU A 2 -16.51 11.14 13.98
C GLU A 2 -15.00 11.41 13.86
N THR A 3 -14.46 12.36 14.63
CA THR A 3 -13.02 12.68 14.68
C THR A 3 -12.16 11.51 15.14
N VAL A 4 -12.60 10.77 16.17
CA VAL A 4 -11.90 9.57 16.67
C VAL A 4 -11.98 8.44 15.64
N LYS A 5 -13.12 8.30 14.95
CA LYS A 5 -13.30 7.32 13.87
C LYS A 5 -12.41 7.65 12.67
N ASN A 6 -12.32 8.92 12.29
CA ASN A 6 -11.44 9.39 11.22
C ASN A 6 -9.96 9.23 11.59
N ALA A 7 -9.57 9.50 12.84
CA ALA A 7 -8.21 9.23 13.31
C ALA A 7 -7.88 7.72 13.29
N ALA A 8 -8.82 6.85 13.70
CA ALA A 8 -8.64 5.40 13.61
C ALA A 8 -8.52 4.93 12.15
N ASN A 9 -9.38 5.44 11.26
CA ASN A 9 -9.32 5.14 9.83
C ASN A 9 -8.00 5.64 9.21
N TYR A 10 -7.52 6.84 9.57
CA TYR A 10 -6.22 7.36 9.14
C TYR A 10 -5.07 6.42 9.51
N VAL A 11 -5.02 5.96 10.77
CA VAL A 11 -3.98 5.04 11.22
C VAL A 11 -4.10 3.69 10.51
N GLN A 12 -5.32 3.16 10.39
CA GLN A 12 -5.56 1.91 9.69
C GLN A 12 -5.11 1.99 8.22
N GLU A 13 -5.48 3.06 7.52
CA GLU A 13 -5.08 3.24 6.13
C GLU A 13 -3.61 3.57 5.95
N SER A 14 -2.99 4.29 6.89
CA SER A 14 -1.54 4.47 6.89
C SER A 14 -0.83 3.12 7.02
N VAL A 15 -1.29 2.25 7.93
CA VAL A 15 -0.71 0.90 8.10
C VAL A 15 -0.92 0.05 6.84
N GLN A 16 -2.10 0.13 6.22
CA GLN A 16 -2.37 -0.57 4.96
C GLN A 16 -1.50 -0.04 3.81
N GLY A 17 -1.30 1.28 3.72
CA GLY A 17 -0.39 1.92 2.77
C GLY A 17 1.06 1.45 2.94
N THR A 18 1.57 1.43 4.18
CA THR A 18 2.91 0.91 4.49
C THR A 18 3.03 -0.59 4.16
N GLY A 19 1.98 -1.37 4.42
CA GLY A 19 1.93 -2.78 4.05
C GLY A 19 2.02 -2.99 2.54
N ALA A 20 1.27 -2.19 1.76
CA ALA A 20 1.34 -2.20 0.30
C ALA A 20 2.73 -1.78 -0.21
N GLU A 21 3.36 -0.79 0.41
CA GLU A 21 4.74 -0.38 0.07
C GLU A 21 5.75 -1.52 0.31
N ALA A 22 5.64 -2.22 1.45
CA ALA A 22 6.49 -3.36 1.77
C ALA A 22 6.28 -4.54 0.80
N SER A 23 5.02 -4.85 0.46
CA SER A 23 4.68 -5.86 -0.55
C SER A 23 5.25 -5.52 -1.92
N LYS A 24 5.12 -4.25 -2.34
CA LYS A 24 5.70 -3.73 -3.59
C LYS A 24 7.21 -3.83 -3.64
N GLU A 25 7.94 -3.50 -2.57
CA GLU A 25 9.41 -3.66 -2.49
C GLU A 25 9.80 -5.15 -2.57
N THR A 26 9.10 -6.02 -1.85
CA THR A 26 9.32 -7.46 -1.90
C THR A 26 9.11 -8.01 -3.32
N ASN A 27 8.00 -7.63 -3.94
CA ASN A 27 7.65 -8.02 -5.29
C ASN A 27 8.62 -7.47 -6.34
N LYS A 28 9.15 -6.25 -6.14
CA LYS A 28 10.20 -5.69 -6.98
C LYS A 28 11.51 -6.45 -6.86
N ASN A 29 11.85 -6.94 -5.66
CA ASN A 29 13.01 -7.79 -5.45
C ASN A 29 12.83 -9.14 -6.15
N VAL A 30 11.67 -9.80 -5.99
CA VAL A 30 11.36 -11.07 -6.68
C VAL A 30 11.34 -10.90 -8.21
N ALA A 31 10.81 -9.79 -8.72
CA ALA A 31 10.79 -9.53 -10.17
C ALA A 31 12.21 -9.38 -10.77
N LYS A 32 13.15 -8.88 -9.97
CA LYS A 32 14.57 -8.71 -10.33
C LYS A 32 15.43 -9.92 -10.00
N ASP A 33 14.93 -10.82 -9.16
CA ASP A 33 15.61 -12.05 -8.81
C ASP A 33 15.78 -12.92 -10.06
N SER A 34 17.03 -13.27 -10.35
CA SER A 34 17.39 -14.07 -11.53
C SER A 34 17.29 -15.57 -11.26
N ASP A 35 17.26 -15.97 -9.98
CA ASP A 35 17.01 -17.34 -9.53
C ASP A 35 15.51 -17.66 -9.46
N ALA A 36 14.66 -16.64 -9.38
CA ALA A 36 13.20 -16.82 -9.44
C ALA A 36 12.73 -17.20 -10.86
N SER A 37 11.76 -18.11 -10.92
CA SER A 37 11.17 -18.54 -12.20
C SER A 37 10.55 -17.37 -12.97
N LEU A 38 10.55 -17.42 -14.31
CA LEU A 38 9.94 -16.37 -15.15
C LEU A 38 8.47 -16.08 -14.78
N THR A 39 7.71 -17.11 -14.43
CA THR A 39 6.33 -16.97 -13.95
C THR A 39 6.28 -16.22 -12.63
N SER A 40 7.13 -16.57 -11.66
CA SER A 40 7.21 -15.88 -10.37
C SER A 40 7.59 -14.40 -10.54
N ARG A 41 8.54 -14.11 -11.43
CA ARG A 41 8.97 -12.74 -11.73
C ARG A 41 7.86 -11.92 -12.37
N ALA A 42 7.11 -12.50 -13.31
CA ALA A 42 5.99 -11.85 -13.98
C ALA A 42 4.82 -11.58 -13.03
N THR A 43 4.50 -12.53 -12.16
CA THR A 43 3.50 -12.37 -11.10
C THR A 43 3.93 -11.28 -10.13
N ALA A 44 5.17 -11.33 -9.63
CA ALA A 44 5.70 -10.30 -8.73
C ALA A 44 5.70 -8.91 -9.39
N ALA A 45 6.07 -8.79 -10.67
CA ALA A 45 5.98 -7.51 -11.37
C ALA A 45 4.54 -6.99 -11.48
N LYS A 46 3.56 -7.87 -11.70
CA LYS A 46 2.12 -7.51 -11.68
C LYS A 46 1.68 -7.07 -10.29
N ASP A 47 2.00 -7.85 -9.26
CA ASP A 47 1.62 -7.55 -7.88
C ASP A 47 2.27 -6.23 -7.42
N ALA A 48 3.54 -5.98 -7.75
CA ALA A 48 4.18 -4.69 -7.44
C ALA A 48 3.46 -3.48 -8.05
N VAL A 49 2.83 -3.64 -9.23
CA VAL A 49 2.04 -2.58 -9.86
C VAL A 49 0.68 -2.41 -9.18
N VAL A 50 0.04 -3.52 -8.78
CA VAL A 50 -1.21 -3.51 -8.01
C VAL A 50 -0.97 -2.88 -6.65
N ASP A 51 0.03 -3.35 -5.92
CA ASP A 51 0.45 -2.81 -4.62
C ASP A 51 0.75 -1.31 -4.70
N LYS A 52 1.42 -0.83 -5.75
CA LYS A 52 1.66 0.61 -5.95
C LYS A 52 0.36 1.42 -6.12
N LYS A 53 -0.66 0.82 -6.72
CA LYS A 53 -1.97 1.46 -6.89
C LYS A 53 -2.75 1.46 -5.57
N ASP A 54 -2.68 0.38 -4.81
CA ASP A 54 -3.29 0.28 -3.48
C ASP A 54 -2.60 1.21 -2.49
N GLU A 55 -1.27 1.26 -2.46
CA GLU A 55 -0.44 2.22 -1.71
C GLU A 55 -0.96 3.65 -1.93
N LYS A 56 -1.05 4.10 -3.19
CA LYS A 56 -1.60 5.43 -3.50
C LYS A 56 -3.04 5.64 -3.03
N SER A 57 -3.88 4.61 -3.12
CA SER A 57 -5.28 4.71 -2.73
C SER A 57 -5.42 4.84 -1.23
N HIS A 58 -4.67 4.04 -0.47
CA HIS A 58 -4.62 4.09 0.98
C HIS A 58 -4.00 5.40 1.49
N ASP A 59 -2.92 5.87 0.87
CA ASP A 59 -2.28 7.15 1.24
C ASP A 59 -3.23 8.34 1.03
N ALA A 60 -3.93 8.36 -0.12
CA ALA A 60 -4.91 9.40 -0.43
C ALA A 60 -6.09 9.42 0.55
N LYS A 61 -6.63 8.24 0.87
CA LYS A 61 -7.74 8.18 1.83
C LYS A 61 -7.30 8.46 3.26
N ALA A 62 -6.07 8.06 3.65
CA ALA A 62 -5.47 8.46 4.90
C ALA A 62 -5.40 9.99 4.99
N ASP A 63 -4.92 10.67 3.94
CA ASP A 63 -4.86 12.14 3.92
C ASP A 63 -6.25 12.78 4.07
N VAL A 64 -7.26 12.28 3.35
CA VAL A 64 -8.67 12.72 3.49
C VAL A 64 -9.18 12.52 4.92
N HIS A 65 -8.94 11.35 5.52
CA HIS A 65 -9.36 11.07 6.90
C HIS A 65 -8.63 11.95 7.91
N LYS A 66 -7.37 12.30 7.65
CA LYS A 66 -6.58 13.22 8.46
C LYS A 66 -7.10 14.65 8.38
N GLU A 67 -7.42 15.14 7.20
CA GLU A 67 -8.04 16.45 7.01
C GLU A 67 -9.44 16.52 7.64
N ALA A 68 -10.24 15.47 7.47
CA ALA A 68 -11.56 15.33 8.09
C ALA A 68 -11.51 15.11 9.61
N ALA A 69 -10.34 14.80 10.19
CA ALA A 69 -10.12 14.76 11.62
C ALA A 69 -9.58 16.09 12.20
N LYS A 70 -9.14 17.01 11.33
CA LYS A 70 -8.66 18.35 11.72
C LYS A 70 -9.77 19.41 11.71
N ASN A 71 -10.80 19.23 10.90
CA ASN A 71 -12.03 20.04 10.91
C ASN A 71 -13.01 19.56 11.99
#